data_AF-G1WEJ8-F1
#
_entry.id   AF-G1WEJ8-F1
#
_cell.length_a   1.000
_cell.length_b   1.000
_cell.length_c   1.000
_cell.angle_alpha   90.00
_cell.angle_beta   90.00
_cell.angle_gamma   90.00
#
_symmetry.space_group_name_H-M   'P 1'
#
loop_
_entity.id
_entity.type
_entity.pdbx_description
1 polymer ?
#
loop_
_entity_poly.entity_id
_entity_poly.type
_entity_poly.pdbx_seq_one_letter_code
_entity_poly.pdbx_strand_id
1 'polypeptide(L)'
;MAKLKPFVLPEIITIDGVNHGSFRGALHAEFQRKQYDLINAADRTKLGISDALMKAWDELIKLEDDVNRRVNNVALTRKSIAKDQDRNGYITSLFGLVSSQRTNPNKTIHEAYAKLADVVQTYRGLQNESLDEKTAHIRGLELDLGKLSAETTTLGLTSTIAELHQVNEEFRALRQKILQQEVNKTLPKSKDIRQQNDKFFKVICRCIELAHFQSTVEADKQAIVDLVDHMKHAAVKSRTTHKTSAAQREMSMAEEYAKLNALLQPLFADFETARQMAPGSLVFTGHRRIKNKRAIYELMVKGTKQLLWVRIEKNYLIEVKSPSKASKAARDTDKPNKPQKPSQKPKDKPSDKPGDKPSDNPSGKDPKGQGEAEIKPKG
;
A
#
# COMPACT_ATOMS: atom_id res chain seq x y z
N MET A 1 -22.09 -12.60 65.90
CA MET A 1 -21.59 -12.62 64.51
C MET A 1 -20.48 -11.59 64.38
N ALA A 2 -19.24 -12.01 64.14
CA ALA A 2 -18.13 -11.08 63.93
C ALA A 2 -18.31 -10.38 62.57
N LYS A 3 -18.40 -9.05 62.57
CA LYS A 3 -18.43 -8.27 61.34
C LYS A 3 -17.03 -8.33 60.71
N LEU A 4 -16.91 -8.96 59.53
CA LEU A 4 -15.68 -8.92 58.74
C LEU A 4 -15.31 -7.45 58.47
N LYS A 5 -14.06 -7.06 58.77
CA LYS A 5 -13.52 -5.78 58.29
C LYS A 5 -13.41 -5.85 56.76
N PRO A 6 -13.93 -4.88 56.01
CA PRO A 6 -13.79 -4.87 54.55
C PRO A 6 -12.32 -4.65 54.18
N PHE A 7 -11.78 -5.55 53.36
CA PHE A 7 -10.47 -5.40 52.75
C PHE A 7 -10.60 -4.47 51.54
N VAL A 8 -9.77 -3.43 51.49
CA VAL A 8 -9.73 -2.50 50.35
C VAL A 8 -8.72 -3.05 49.34
N LEU A 9 -9.18 -3.33 48.12
CA LEU A 9 -8.32 -3.77 47.03
C LEU A 9 -7.44 -2.61 46.52
N PRO A 10 -6.20 -2.88 46.08
CA PRO A 10 -5.36 -1.88 45.44
C PRO A 10 -5.99 -1.38 44.13
N GLU A 11 -5.75 -0.11 43.80
CA GLU A 11 -6.15 0.45 42.52
C GLU A 11 -5.31 -0.15 41.38
N ILE A 12 -5.98 -0.66 40.35
CA ILE A 12 -5.34 -1.25 39.16
C ILE A 12 -5.81 -0.46 37.95
N ILE A 13 -4.87 0.19 37.27
CA ILE A 13 -5.12 0.77 35.95
C ILE A 13 -4.94 -0.31 34.89
N THR A 14 -5.74 -0.22 33.82
CA THR A 14 -5.62 -1.09 32.64
C THR A 14 -5.60 -0.24 31.38
N ILE A 15 -4.69 -0.55 30.47
CA ILE A 15 -4.58 0.16 29.19
C ILE A 15 -5.37 -0.62 28.14
N ASP A 16 -6.62 -0.23 27.92
CA ASP A 16 -7.47 -0.84 26.92
C ASP A 16 -6.97 -0.58 25.49
N GLY A 17 -6.85 -1.64 24.69
CA GLY A 17 -6.46 -1.54 23.30
C GLY A 17 -7.58 -1.06 22.38
N VAL A 18 -7.28 -0.16 21.44
CA VAL A 18 -8.23 0.31 20.41
C VAL A 18 -8.33 -0.59 19.17
N ASN A 19 -7.98 -1.88 19.28
CA ASN A 19 -7.79 -2.80 18.15
C ASN A 19 -6.87 -2.20 17.07
N HIS A 20 -5.75 -1.60 17.50
CA HIS A 20 -4.80 -0.89 16.65
C HIS A 20 -4.20 -1.77 15.55
N GLY A 21 -4.06 -3.09 15.77
CA GLY A 21 -3.65 -4.04 14.73
C GLY A 21 -4.57 -4.09 13.50
N SER A 22 -5.79 -3.55 13.58
CA SER A 22 -6.69 -3.37 12.43
C SER A 22 -6.40 -2.13 11.59
N PHE A 23 -5.62 -1.17 12.11
CA PHE A 23 -5.27 0.06 11.40
C PHE A 23 -4.48 -0.25 10.12
N ARG A 24 -4.60 0.62 9.12
CA ARG A 24 -3.88 0.44 7.85
C ARG A 24 -2.46 0.95 7.99
N GLY A 25 -1.52 0.34 7.26
CA GLY A 25 -0.07 0.57 7.29
C GLY A 25 0.39 1.88 7.95
N ALA A 26 0.31 3.00 7.22
CA ALA A 26 0.79 4.30 7.73
C ALA A 26 0.11 4.76 9.04
N LEU A 27 -1.20 4.51 9.22
CA LEU A 27 -1.89 4.87 10.44
C LEU A 27 -1.49 3.97 11.62
N HIS A 28 -1.11 2.72 11.34
CA HIS A 28 -0.57 1.82 12.35
C HIS A 28 0.80 2.30 12.83
N ALA A 29 1.73 2.59 11.93
CA ALA A 29 3.05 3.13 12.29
C ALA A 29 2.94 4.47 13.04
N GLU A 30 2.08 5.38 12.57
CA GLU A 30 1.82 6.65 13.25
C GLU A 30 1.20 6.47 14.66
N PHE A 31 0.35 5.46 14.84
CA PHE A 31 -0.14 5.10 16.17
C PHE A 31 1.02 4.65 17.06
N GLN A 32 1.87 3.75 16.59
CA GLN A 32 3.04 3.26 17.36
C GLN A 32 3.99 4.40 17.71
N ARG A 33 4.30 5.29 16.74
CA ARG A 33 5.12 6.50 16.94
C ARG A 33 4.56 7.42 18.03
N LYS A 34 3.26 7.72 17.99
CA LYS A 34 2.62 8.56 19.02
C LYS A 34 2.69 7.96 20.42
N GLN A 35 2.50 6.65 20.55
CA GLN A 35 2.63 5.98 21.84
C GLN A 35 4.08 6.03 22.33
N TYR A 36 5.04 5.75 21.42
CA TYR A 36 6.47 5.89 21.70
C TYR A 36 6.83 7.29 22.22
N ASP A 37 6.38 8.35 21.54
CA ASP A 37 6.73 9.72 21.90
C ASP A 37 6.20 10.11 23.29
N LEU A 38 4.96 9.70 23.63
CA LEU A 38 4.37 9.92 24.95
C LEU A 38 5.18 9.23 26.06
N ILE A 39 5.58 7.97 25.83
CA ILE A 39 6.35 7.19 26.79
C ILE A 39 7.79 7.72 26.91
N ASN A 40 8.37 8.20 25.80
CA ASN A 40 9.71 8.75 25.77
C ASN A 40 9.81 10.11 26.48
N ALA A 41 8.72 10.88 26.50
CA ALA A 41 8.62 12.13 27.25
C ALA A 41 8.40 11.93 28.76
N ALA A 42 7.93 10.76 29.17
CA ALA A 42 7.73 10.42 30.59
C ALA A 42 9.03 10.02 31.29
N ASP A 43 9.00 9.97 32.62
CA ASP A 43 10.12 9.43 33.40
C ASP A 43 10.18 7.90 33.27
N ARG A 44 10.93 7.44 32.28
CA ARG A 44 11.08 6.02 31.94
C ARG A 44 11.68 5.18 33.07
N THR A 45 12.45 5.80 33.97
CA THR A 45 13.03 5.09 35.13
C THR A 45 11.93 4.65 36.09
N LYS A 46 10.94 5.53 36.33
CA LYS A 46 9.75 5.23 37.16
C LYS A 46 8.81 4.22 36.52
N LEU A 47 8.83 4.10 35.19
CA LEU A 47 8.04 3.13 34.45
C LEU A 47 8.69 1.73 34.37
N GLY A 48 9.94 1.57 34.84
CA GLY A 48 10.69 0.34 34.70
C GLY A 48 11.00 -0.04 33.24
N ILE A 49 11.07 0.95 32.34
CA ILE A 49 11.30 0.75 30.92
C ILE A 49 12.78 1.01 30.62
N SER A 50 13.48 -0.02 30.14
CA SER A 50 14.90 0.11 29.77
C SER A 50 15.10 0.91 28.49
N ASP A 51 16.23 1.62 28.39
CA ASP A 51 16.66 2.29 27.17
C ASP A 51 16.83 1.32 25.99
N ALA A 52 17.32 0.10 26.27
CA ALA A 52 17.46 -0.94 25.26
C ALA A 52 16.11 -1.35 24.65
N LEU A 53 15.06 -1.48 25.48
CA LEU A 53 13.71 -1.79 25.01
C LEU A 53 13.14 -0.67 24.15
N MET A 54 13.29 0.59 24.58
CA MET A 54 12.82 1.75 23.81
C MET A 54 13.56 1.87 22.49
N LYS A 55 14.89 1.73 22.48
CA LYS A 55 15.69 1.78 21.26
C LYS A 55 15.26 0.71 20.25
N ALA A 56 15.07 -0.54 20.72
CA ALA A 56 14.61 -1.63 19.86
C ALA A 56 13.21 -1.38 19.29
N TRP A 57 12.30 -0.79 20.08
CA TRP A 57 10.97 -0.41 19.59
C TRP A 57 11.05 0.71 18.54
N ASP A 58 11.87 1.75 18.77
CA ASP A 58 12.06 2.84 17.81
C ASP A 58 12.60 2.34 16.45
N GLU A 59 13.62 1.47 16.48
CA GLU A 59 14.16 0.83 15.28
C GLU A 59 13.09 0.04 14.51
N LEU A 60 12.20 -0.65 15.23
CA LEU A 60 11.11 -1.41 14.64
C LEU A 60 9.98 -0.51 14.09
N ILE A 61 9.69 0.63 14.72
CA ILE A 61 8.76 1.64 14.19
C ILE A 61 9.34 2.25 12.90
N LYS A 62 10.62 2.62 12.89
CA LYS A 62 11.32 3.13 11.69
C LYS A 62 11.30 2.11 10.55
N LEU A 63 11.52 0.83 10.88
CA LEU A 63 11.42 -0.26 9.90
C LEU A 63 9.99 -0.39 9.33
N GLU A 64 8.95 -0.21 10.15
CA GLU A 64 7.56 -0.19 9.68
C GLU A 64 7.30 1.01 8.74
N ASP A 65 7.82 2.19 9.06
CA ASP A 65 7.74 3.38 8.22
C ASP A 65 8.38 3.14 6.84
N ASP A 66 9.56 2.52 6.81
CA ASP A 66 10.24 2.16 5.57
C ASP A 66 9.47 1.13 4.74
N VAL A 67 8.84 0.14 5.40
CA VAL A 67 7.97 -0.82 4.70
C VAL A 67 6.68 -0.17 4.21
N ASN A 68 6.11 0.79 4.93
CA ASN A 68 4.96 1.56 4.47
C ASN A 68 5.32 2.43 3.27
N ARG A 69 6.54 2.98 3.21
CA ARG A 69 7.07 3.68 2.04
C ARG A 69 7.20 2.79 0.80
N ARG A 70 7.39 1.46 0.93
CA ARG A 70 7.38 0.55 -0.24
C ARG A 70 6.05 0.51 -0.99
N VAL A 71 4.92 0.85 -0.35
CA VAL A 71 3.64 1.01 -1.07
C VAL A 71 3.71 2.20 -2.05
N ASN A 72 4.58 3.20 -1.77
CA ASN A 72 4.86 4.28 -2.70
C ASN A 72 5.64 3.81 -3.93
N ASN A 73 6.43 2.74 -3.88
CA ASN A 73 7.16 2.25 -5.07
C ASN A 73 6.22 1.87 -6.23
N VAL A 74 5.06 1.27 -5.95
CA VAL A 74 4.07 0.94 -7.00
C VAL A 74 3.47 2.22 -7.60
N ALA A 75 3.19 3.22 -6.76
CA ALA A 75 2.68 4.50 -7.22
C ALA A 75 3.74 5.29 -8.00
N LEU A 76 5.00 5.30 -7.54
CA LEU A 76 6.16 5.88 -8.21
C LEU A 76 6.44 5.18 -9.53
N THR A 77 6.32 3.86 -9.59
CA THR A 77 6.44 3.09 -10.83
C THR A 77 5.34 3.48 -11.82
N ARG A 78 4.09 3.61 -11.38
CA ARG A 78 3.00 4.11 -12.24
C ARG A 78 3.26 5.54 -12.74
N LYS A 79 3.75 6.43 -11.87
CA LYS A 79 4.12 7.80 -12.26
C LYS A 79 5.28 7.81 -13.26
N SER A 80 6.29 6.97 -13.05
CA SER A 80 7.43 6.82 -13.96
C SER A 80 6.99 6.30 -15.34
N ILE A 81 6.05 5.35 -15.40
CA ILE A 81 5.45 4.88 -16.65
C ILE A 81 4.68 6.00 -17.36
N ALA A 82 3.88 6.79 -16.62
CA ALA A 82 3.15 7.92 -17.20
C ALA A 82 4.11 8.98 -17.74
N LYS A 83 5.17 9.32 -16.99
CA LYS A 83 6.18 10.27 -17.45
C LYS A 83 6.97 9.77 -18.65
N ASP A 84 7.25 8.47 -18.75
CA ASP A 84 7.84 7.92 -19.97
C ASP A 84 6.90 8.05 -21.18
N GLN A 85 5.58 7.89 -20.98
CA GLN A 85 4.60 8.14 -22.04
C GLN A 85 4.59 9.62 -22.46
N ASP A 86 4.63 10.55 -21.50
CA ASP A 86 4.74 11.98 -21.78
C ASP A 86 6.00 12.28 -22.61
N ARG A 87 7.17 11.75 -22.19
CA ARG A 87 8.43 11.88 -22.95
C ARG A 87 8.27 11.40 -24.39
N ASN A 88 7.70 10.21 -24.60
CA ASN A 88 7.46 9.68 -25.94
C ASN A 88 6.55 10.58 -26.77
N GLY A 89 5.53 11.16 -26.14
CA GLY A 89 4.64 12.15 -26.76
C GLY A 89 5.41 13.37 -27.25
N TYR A 90 6.21 13.99 -26.38
CA TYR A 90 6.99 15.18 -26.73
C TYR A 90 8.06 14.92 -27.79
N ILE A 91 8.76 13.78 -27.73
CA ILE A 91 9.71 13.37 -28.77
C ILE A 91 8.99 13.24 -30.13
N THR A 92 7.83 12.57 -30.14
CA THR A 92 7.02 12.38 -31.35
C THR A 92 6.55 13.72 -31.91
N SER A 93 6.06 14.61 -31.05
CA SER A 93 5.62 15.96 -31.44
C SER A 93 6.76 16.78 -32.00
N LEU A 94 7.93 16.78 -31.36
CA LEU A 94 9.11 17.53 -31.81
C LEU A 94 9.58 17.05 -33.19
N PHE A 95 9.70 15.74 -33.38
CA PHE A 95 10.11 15.16 -34.67
C PHE A 95 9.06 15.38 -35.76
N GLY A 96 7.77 15.29 -35.40
CA GLY A 96 6.65 15.57 -36.30
C GLY A 96 6.59 17.02 -36.74
N LEU A 97 6.80 17.97 -35.82
CA LEU A 97 6.84 19.40 -36.12
C LEU A 97 7.98 19.74 -37.09
N VAL A 98 9.19 19.22 -36.86
CA VAL A 98 10.31 19.41 -37.80
C VAL A 98 9.96 18.81 -39.16
N SER A 99 9.51 17.55 -39.19
CA SER A 99 9.19 16.84 -40.44
C SER A 99 8.08 17.52 -41.25
N SER A 100 7.13 18.17 -40.58
CA SER A 100 6.01 18.88 -41.23
C SER A 100 6.46 20.07 -42.09
N GLN A 101 7.65 20.63 -41.83
CA GLN A 101 8.18 21.80 -42.52
C GLN A 101 8.96 21.45 -43.79
N ARG A 102 9.10 20.16 -44.11
CA ARG A 102 9.85 19.66 -45.27
C ARG A 102 9.42 20.26 -46.60
N THR A 103 8.14 20.56 -46.77
CA THR A 103 7.58 21.10 -48.02
C THR A 103 7.09 22.54 -47.84
N ASN A 104 7.56 23.25 -46.81
CA ASN A 104 7.13 24.62 -46.57
C ASN A 104 7.65 25.55 -47.69
N PRO A 105 6.79 26.34 -48.35
CA PRO A 105 7.20 27.25 -49.42
C PRO A 105 7.99 28.47 -48.93
N ASN A 106 7.98 28.77 -47.63
CA ASN A 106 8.78 29.84 -47.05
C ASN A 106 10.26 29.43 -46.96
N LYS A 107 11.13 30.14 -47.69
CA LYS A 107 12.57 29.85 -47.78
C LYS A 107 13.27 29.83 -46.41
N THR A 108 12.98 30.77 -45.53
CA THR A 108 13.56 30.84 -44.17
C THR A 108 13.17 29.63 -43.32
N ILE A 109 11.90 29.22 -43.40
CA ILE A 109 11.41 28.04 -42.68
C ILE A 109 12.04 26.76 -43.25
N HIS A 110 12.15 26.66 -44.57
CA HIS A 110 12.74 25.50 -45.23
C HIS A 110 14.25 25.34 -44.94
N GLU A 111 15.00 26.45 -44.88
CA GLU A 111 16.41 26.45 -44.49
C GLU A 111 16.60 26.04 -43.01
N ALA A 112 15.74 26.54 -42.12
CA ALA A 112 15.73 26.11 -40.71
C ALA A 112 15.40 24.61 -40.56
N TYR A 113 14.43 24.12 -41.33
CA TYR A 113 14.12 22.69 -41.43
C TYR A 113 15.33 21.87 -41.86
N ALA A 114 16.02 22.25 -42.94
CA ALA A 114 17.12 21.47 -43.49
C ALA A 114 18.21 21.18 -42.44
N LYS A 115 18.56 22.18 -41.63
CA LYS A 115 19.54 22.03 -40.54
C LYS A 115 19.03 21.16 -39.39
N LEU A 116 17.75 21.33 -39.00
CA LEU A 116 17.15 20.57 -37.90
C LEU A 116 16.83 19.12 -38.27
N ALA A 117 16.58 18.83 -39.55
CA ALA A 117 16.28 17.50 -40.06
C ALA A 117 17.44 16.53 -39.81
N ASP A 118 18.68 16.96 -40.02
CA ASP A 118 19.88 16.13 -39.79
C ASP A 118 20.04 15.77 -38.30
N VAL A 119 19.79 16.75 -37.42
CA VAL A 119 19.81 16.52 -35.96
C VAL A 119 18.72 15.52 -35.57
N VAL A 120 17.47 15.78 -35.95
CA VAL A 120 16.34 14.88 -35.63
C VAL A 120 16.55 13.47 -36.19
N GLN A 121 17.10 13.36 -37.39
CA GLN A 121 17.38 12.07 -38.03
C GLN A 121 18.42 11.25 -37.25
N THR A 122 19.39 11.89 -36.61
CA THR A 122 20.41 11.23 -35.78
C THR A 122 19.79 10.57 -34.54
N TYR A 123 18.72 11.16 -34.00
CA TYR A 123 17.99 10.64 -32.85
C TYR A 123 16.75 9.81 -33.25
N ARG A 124 16.70 9.32 -34.49
CA ARG A 124 15.55 8.55 -34.99
C ARG A 124 15.34 7.29 -34.16
N GLY A 125 14.12 7.13 -33.63
CA GLY A 125 13.75 5.94 -32.86
C GLY A 125 13.91 6.10 -31.35
N LEU A 126 14.34 7.26 -30.86
CA LEU A 126 14.60 7.55 -29.45
C LEU A 126 13.45 7.15 -28.51
N GLN A 127 12.18 7.27 -28.93
CA GLN A 127 11.04 6.81 -28.12
C GLN A 127 11.05 5.31 -27.75
N ASN A 128 11.77 4.47 -28.51
CA ASN A 128 11.80 3.02 -28.35
C ASN A 128 13.00 2.52 -27.54
N GLU A 129 13.92 3.41 -27.16
CA GLU A 129 15.11 3.06 -26.40
C GLU A 129 14.79 2.65 -24.96
N SER A 130 15.75 2.01 -24.31
CA SER A 130 15.63 1.73 -22.88
C SER A 130 15.52 3.02 -22.08
N LEU A 131 14.89 2.94 -20.91
CA LEU A 131 14.52 4.12 -20.13
C LEU A 131 15.71 5.03 -19.77
N ASP A 132 16.86 4.42 -19.47
CA ASP A 132 18.05 5.15 -19.01
C ASP A 132 18.85 5.68 -20.21
N GLU A 133 18.95 4.92 -21.31
CA GLU A 133 19.52 5.39 -22.60
C GLU A 133 18.71 6.57 -23.15
N LYS A 134 17.38 6.45 -23.21
CA LYS A 134 16.47 7.52 -23.62
C LYS A 134 16.70 8.80 -22.81
N THR A 135 16.89 8.66 -21.49
CA THR A 135 17.15 9.81 -20.61
C THR A 135 18.47 10.51 -20.96
N ALA A 136 19.50 9.76 -21.38
CA ALA A 136 20.77 10.31 -21.85
C ALA A 136 20.63 10.94 -23.23
N HIS A 137 19.97 10.26 -24.17
CA HIS A 137 19.81 10.76 -25.54
C HIS A 137 18.86 11.96 -25.65
N ILE A 138 17.84 12.10 -24.78
CA ILE A 138 17.05 13.35 -24.70
C ILE A 138 17.96 14.54 -24.37
N ARG A 139 18.88 14.37 -23.42
CA ARG A 139 19.85 15.43 -23.05
C ARG A 139 20.83 15.73 -24.18
N GLY A 140 21.26 14.70 -24.92
CA GLY A 140 22.05 14.87 -26.14
C GLY A 140 21.30 15.69 -27.21
N LEU A 141 20.04 15.31 -27.48
CA LEU A 141 19.16 15.99 -28.41
C LEU A 141 18.96 17.46 -28.02
N GLU A 142 18.70 17.75 -26.74
CA GLU A 142 18.58 19.12 -26.22
C GLU A 142 19.83 19.96 -26.47
N LEU A 143 21.02 19.39 -26.27
CA LEU A 143 22.28 20.08 -26.53
C LEU A 143 22.48 20.37 -28.02
N ASP A 144 22.15 19.42 -28.90
CA ASP A 144 22.30 19.61 -30.34
C ASP A 144 21.27 20.58 -30.91
N LEU A 145 20.02 20.55 -30.41
CA LEU A 145 19.00 21.55 -30.74
C LEU A 145 19.38 22.94 -30.22
N GLY A 146 20.02 23.02 -29.06
CA GLY A 146 20.51 24.29 -28.48
C GLY A 146 21.56 24.98 -29.34
N LYS A 147 22.37 24.23 -30.12
CA LYS A 147 23.31 24.79 -31.11
C LYS A 147 22.60 25.45 -32.29
N LEU A 148 21.31 25.14 -32.50
CA LEU A 148 20.45 25.65 -33.58
C LEU A 148 19.28 26.46 -33.01
N SER A 149 19.55 27.31 -32.03
CA SER A 149 18.52 28.07 -31.29
C SER A 149 17.69 29.03 -32.16
N ALA A 150 18.29 29.62 -33.20
CA ALA A 150 17.60 30.48 -34.16
C ALA A 150 16.61 29.67 -35.03
N GLU A 151 17.04 28.50 -35.49
CA GLU A 151 16.22 27.59 -36.30
C GLU A 151 15.09 26.97 -35.49
N THR A 152 15.37 26.53 -34.25
CA THR A 152 14.34 25.99 -33.35
C THR A 152 13.29 27.04 -33.00
N THR A 153 13.67 28.31 -32.86
CA THR A 153 12.74 29.42 -32.67
C THR A 153 11.92 29.68 -33.92
N THR A 154 12.55 29.64 -35.10
CA THR A 154 11.89 29.83 -36.40
C THR A 154 10.83 28.76 -36.66
N LEU A 155 11.06 27.52 -36.22
CA LEU A 155 10.09 26.43 -36.32
C LEU A 155 9.12 26.34 -35.12
N GLY A 156 9.20 27.25 -34.16
CA GLY A 156 8.31 27.29 -32.99
C GLY A 156 8.48 26.12 -32.02
N LEU A 157 9.67 25.53 -31.94
CA LEU A 157 9.94 24.32 -31.15
C LEU A 157 10.24 24.61 -29.67
N THR A 158 10.45 25.88 -29.30
CA THR A 158 10.96 26.29 -27.98
C THR A 158 10.14 25.73 -26.81
N SER A 159 8.80 25.80 -26.88
CA SER A 159 7.93 25.26 -25.82
C SER A 159 8.01 23.73 -25.76
N THR A 160 8.02 23.04 -26.90
CA THR A 160 8.12 21.57 -26.95
C THR A 160 9.45 21.07 -26.39
N ILE A 161 10.56 21.78 -26.67
CA ILE A 161 11.89 21.46 -26.12
C ILE A 161 11.90 21.66 -24.60
N ALA A 162 11.36 22.77 -24.11
CA ALA A 162 11.29 23.05 -22.67
C ALA A 162 10.44 22.03 -21.91
N GLU A 163 9.29 21.64 -22.47
CA GLU A 163 8.41 20.63 -21.87
C GLU A 163 9.06 19.24 -21.88
N LEU A 164 9.74 18.86 -22.98
CA LEU A 164 10.51 17.62 -23.05
C LEU A 164 11.59 17.57 -21.96
N HIS A 165 12.33 18.67 -21.77
CA HIS A 165 13.33 18.79 -20.72
C HIS A 165 12.74 18.59 -19.32
N GLN A 166 11.64 19.30 -19.04
CA GLN A 166 10.96 19.20 -17.76
C GLN A 166 10.50 17.76 -17.48
N VAL A 167 9.82 17.11 -18.43
CA VAL A 167 9.33 15.74 -18.20
C VAL A 167 10.48 14.72 -18.10
N ASN A 168 11.63 14.98 -18.73
CA ASN A 168 12.80 14.14 -18.62
C ASN A 168 13.47 14.24 -17.24
N GLU A 169 13.62 15.45 -16.70
CA GLU A 169 14.17 15.65 -15.35
C GLU A 169 13.22 15.13 -14.27
N GLU A 170 11.90 15.32 -14.42
CA GLU A 170 10.90 14.73 -13.54
C GLU A 170 10.96 13.19 -13.55
N PHE A 171 11.11 12.58 -14.73
CA PHE A 171 11.29 11.13 -14.86
C PHE A 171 12.57 10.65 -14.15
N ARG A 172 13.69 11.36 -14.36
CA ARG A 172 14.99 11.03 -13.75
C ARG A 172 14.93 11.09 -12.23
N ALA A 173 14.30 12.13 -11.67
CA ALA A 173 14.08 12.25 -10.22
C ALA A 173 13.20 11.10 -9.66
N LEU A 174 12.19 10.65 -10.42
CA LEU A 174 11.38 9.49 -10.03
C LEU A 174 12.19 8.19 -10.03
N ARG A 175 13.04 7.96 -11.04
CA ARG A 175 13.91 6.78 -11.11
C ARG A 175 14.89 6.72 -9.94
N GLN A 176 15.47 7.86 -9.58
CA GLN A 176 16.37 7.95 -8.41
C GLN A 176 15.63 7.62 -7.10
N LYS A 177 14.41 8.13 -6.91
CA LYS A 177 13.57 7.80 -5.74
C LYS A 177 13.21 6.31 -5.67
N ILE A 178 12.89 5.70 -6.81
CA ILE A 178 12.63 4.26 -6.89
C ILE A 178 13.90 3.50 -6.48
N LEU A 179 15.05 3.80 -7.10
CA LEU A 179 16.32 3.15 -6.81
C LEU A 179 16.69 3.22 -5.32
N GLN A 180 16.54 4.38 -4.68
CA GLN A 180 16.76 4.53 -3.22
C GLN A 180 15.85 3.60 -2.40
N GLN A 181 14.59 3.42 -2.78
CA GLN A 181 13.68 2.48 -2.11
C GLN A 181 14.00 1.02 -2.45
N GLU A 182 14.61 0.76 -3.60
CA GLU A 182 15.02 -0.57 -4.03
C GLU A 182 16.32 -1.05 -3.36
N VAL A 183 17.27 -0.17 -3.06
CA VAL A 183 18.46 -0.53 -2.26
C VAL A 183 18.03 -1.01 -0.87
N ASN A 184 16.90 -0.52 -0.36
CA ASN A 184 16.28 -1.00 0.87
C ASN A 184 15.52 -2.34 0.69
N LYS A 185 15.80 -3.20 -0.31
CA LYS A 185 14.96 -4.37 -0.67
C LYS A 185 14.96 -5.56 0.31
N THR A 186 15.78 -5.58 1.34
CA THR A 186 15.80 -6.66 2.37
C THR A 186 14.82 -6.46 3.53
N LEU A 187 13.96 -5.43 3.52
CA LEU A 187 12.97 -5.25 4.60
C LEU A 187 11.96 -6.42 4.66
N PRO A 188 11.66 -6.90 5.88
CA PRO A 188 10.69 -7.98 6.13
C PRO A 188 9.26 -7.68 5.65
N LYS A 189 8.38 -8.69 5.71
CA LYS A 189 6.96 -8.53 5.39
C LYS A 189 6.30 -7.57 6.37
N SER A 190 5.51 -6.61 5.84
CA SER A 190 4.76 -5.62 6.64
C SER A 190 3.95 -6.25 7.77
N LYS A 191 3.29 -7.38 7.50
CA LYS A 191 2.49 -8.09 8.51
C LYS A 191 3.33 -8.50 9.73
N ASP A 192 4.54 -9.00 9.49
CA ASP A 192 5.38 -9.55 10.54
C ASP A 192 5.96 -8.43 11.40
N ILE A 193 6.38 -7.32 10.77
CA ILE A 193 6.85 -6.11 11.48
C ILE A 193 5.75 -5.53 12.35
N ARG A 194 4.53 -5.39 11.81
CA ARG A 194 3.38 -4.86 12.55
C ARG A 194 3.03 -5.71 13.77
N GLN A 195 3.04 -7.04 13.61
CA GLN A 195 2.82 -7.95 14.72
C GLN A 195 3.91 -7.87 15.78
N GLN A 196 5.16 -7.58 15.40
CA GLN A 196 6.24 -7.35 16.34
C GLN A 196 6.05 -6.00 17.06
N ASN A 197 5.71 -4.91 16.36
CA ASN A 197 5.42 -3.61 16.98
C ASN A 197 4.27 -3.72 17.99
N ASP A 198 3.20 -4.46 17.66
CA ASP A 198 2.10 -4.73 18.59
C ASP A 198 2.56 -5.48 19.85
N LYS A 199 3.57 -6.35 19.74
CA LYS A 199 4.14 -7.04 20.91
C LYS A 199 4.95 -6.09 21.79
N PHE A 200 5.80 -5.24 21.19
CA PHE A 200 6.54 -4.22 21.94
C PHE A 200 5.60 -3.29 22.69
N PHE A 201 4.58 -2.77 22.02
CA PHE A 201 3.57 -1.91 22.64
C PHE A 201 2.88 -2.61 23.83
N LYS A 202 2.49 -3.89 23.68
CA LYS A 202 1.90 -4.66 24.78
C LYS A 202 2.82 -4.84 25.98
N VAL A 203 4.11 -5.14 25.73
CA VAL A 203 5.10 -5.27 26.81
C VAL A 203 5.21 -3.94 27.55
N ILE A 204 5.27 -2.82 26.84
CA ILE A 204 5.37 -1.50 27.44
C ILE A 204 4.11 -1.13 28.22
N CYS A 205 2.91 -1.38 27.68
CA CYS A 205 1.67 -1.22 28.44
C CYS A 205 1.73 -2.01 29.76
N ARG A 206 2.25 -3.24 29.72
CA ARG A 206 2.38 -4.05 30.93
C ARG A 206 3.39 -3.48 31.93
N CYS A 207 4.51 -2.94 31.46
CA CYS A 207 5.46 -2.22 32.33
C CYS A 207 4.79 -1.04 33.03
N ILE A 208 4.00 -0.23 32.31
CA ILE A 208 3.28 0.93 32.86
C ILE A 208 2.25 0.50 33.91
N GLU A 209 1.45 -0.53 33.62
CA GLU A 209 0.49 -1.10 34.58
C GLU A 209 1.18 -1.61 35.85
N LEU A 210 2.32 -2.31 35.70
CA LEU A 210 3.11 -2.80 36.83
C LEU A 210 3.73 -1.66 37.64
N ALA A 211 4.27 -0.63 36.99
CA ALA A 211 4.84 0.54 37.64
C ALA A 211 3.80 1.27 38.50
N HIS A 212 2.58 1.44 37.98
CA HIS A 212 1.48 2.01 38.77
C HIS A 212 1.16 1.15 39.99
N PHE A 213 1.03 -0.17 39.80
CA PHE A 213 0.69 -1.11 40.86
C PHE A 213 1.76 -1.17 41.96
N GLN A 214 3.04 -1.07 41.60
CA GLN A 214 4.17 -1.16 42.53
C GLN A 214 4.54 0.18 43.17
N SER A 215 4.12 1.31 42.59
CA SER A 215 4.47 2.61 43.12
C SER A 215 3.87 2.82 44.51
N THR A 216 4.73 3.20 45.47
CA THR A 216 4.31 3.62 46.81
C THR A 216 4.20 5.14 46.92
N VAL A 217 4.56 5.88 45.87
CA VAL A 217 4.59 7.34 45.83
C VAL A 217 3.38 7.85 45.06
N GLU A 218 2.53 8.62 45.74
CA GLU A 218 1.25 9.06 45.16
C GLU A 218 1.43 9.99 43.95
N ALA A 219 2.43 10.87 43.98
CA ALA A 219 2.76 11.73 42.84
C ALA A 219 3.18 10.91 41.60
N ASP A 220 3.88 9.79 41.80
CA ASP A 220 4.31 8.93 40.70
C ASP A 220 3.13 8.14 40.13
N LYS A 221 2.21 7.68 40.99
CA LYS A 221 0.95 7.06 40.53
C LYS A 221 0.14 8.03 39.68
N GLN A 222 -0.04 9.26 40.14
CA GLN A 222 -0.79 10.28 39.41
C GLN A 222 -0.14 10.59 38.06
N ALA A 223 1.19 10.74 38.01
CA ALA A 223 1.91 10.94 36.75
C ALA A 223 1.71 9.77 35.76
N ILE A 224 1.64 8.54 36.26
CA ILE A 224 1.36 7.36 35.44
C ILE A 224 -0.09 7.35 34.94
N VAL A 225 -1.06 7.72 35.77
CA VAL A 225 -2.47 7.89 35.37
C VAL A 225 -2.60 8.91 34.25
N ASP A 226 -1.97 10.09 34.41
CA ASP A 226 -2.00 11.16 33.42
C ASP A 226 -1.37 10.72 32.08
N LEU A 227 -0.26 9.97 32.14
CA LEU A 227 0.35 9.37 30.95
C LEU A 227 -0.63 8.42 30.25
N VAL A 228 -1.27 7.53 31.00
CA VAL A 228 -2.23 6.57 30.46
C VAL A 228 -3.44 7.27 29.82
N ASP A 229 -3.91 8.37 30.39
CA ASP A 229 -5.01 9.15 29.81
C ASP A 229 -4.61 9.84 28.51
N HIS A 230 -3.40 10.39 28.42
CA HIS A 230 -2.85 10.90 27.16
C HIS A 230 -2.72 9.80 26.10
N MET A 231 -2.24 8.61 26.48
CA MET A 231 -2.14 7.45 25.59
C MET A 231 -3.51 7.01 25.08
N LYS A 232 -4.51 6.91 25.97
CA LYS A 232 -5.91 6.60 25.63
C LYS A 232 -6.48 7.64 24.66
N HIS A 233 -6.29 8.93 24.93
CA HIS A 233 -6.76 9.99 24.05
C HIS A 233 -6.14 9.89 22.65
N ALA A 234 -4.82 9.68 22.55
CA ALA A 234 -4.13 9.46 21.28
C ALA A 234 -4.64 8.22 20.53
N ALA A 235 -4.93 7.14 21.27
CA ALA A 235 -5.50 5.90 20.71
C ALA A 235 -6.92 6.11 20.15
N VAL A 236 -7.78 6.82 20.89
CA VAL A 236 -9.13 7.17 20.44
C VAL A 236 -9.09 8.03 19.17
N LYS A 237 -8.19 9.02 19.11
CA LYS A 237 -8.01 9.86 17.91
C LYS A 237 -7.62 9.02 16.69
N SER A 238 -6.64 8.12 16.83
CA SER A 238 -6.23 7.20 15.76
C SER A 238 -7.37 6.29 15.30
N ARG A 239 -8.19 5.78 16.24
CA ARG A 239 -9.38 4.98 15.91
C ARG A 239 -10.42 5.80 15.13
N THR A 240 -10.65 7.05 15.50
CA THR A 240 -11.54 7.95 14.77
C THR A 240 -11.02 8.19 13.35
N THR A 241 -9.73 8.52 13.19
CA THR A 241 -9.10 8.64 11.86
C THR A 241 -9.26 7.38 11.03
N HIS A 242 -9.09 6.19 11.63
CA HIS A 242 -9.29 4.92 10.94
C HIS A 242 -10.72 4.76 10.42
N LYS A 243 -11.72 5.04 11.26
CA LYS A 243 -13.15 4.96 10.90
C LYS A 243 -13.51 5.96 9.81
N THR A 244 -13.12 7.23 9.94
CA THR A 244 -13.37 8.26 8.92
C THR A 244 -12.74 7.91 7.59
N SER A 245 -11.49 7.45 7.60
CA SER A 245 -10.79 7.02 6.39
C SER A 245 -11.38 5.75 5.75
N ALA A 246 -11.99 4.87 6.55
CA ALA A 246 -12.73 3.73 6.03
C ALA A 246 -14.05 4.18 5.36
N ALA A 247 -14.82 5.04 6.02
CA ALA A 247 -16.06 5.60 5.49
C ALA A 247 -15.85 6.37 4.19
N GLN A 248 -14.82 7.24 4.12
CA GLN A 248 -14.48 7.98 2.90
C GLN A 248 -14.16 7.06 1.72
N ARG A 249 -13.46 5.96 1.97
CA ARG A 249 -13.18 4.96 0.92
C ARG A 249 -14.43 4.20 0.52
N GLU A 250 -15.33 3.89 1.46
CA GLU A 250 -16.60 3.26 1.13
C GLU A 250 -17.47 4.18 0.27
N MET A 251 -17.51 5.48 0.56
CA MET A 251 -18.20 6.48 -0.26
C MET A 251 -17.58 6.61 -1.66
N SER A 252 -16.27 6.79 -1.77
CA SER A 252 -15.56 6.80 -3.06
C SER A 252 -15.79 5.48 -3.84
N MET A 253 -15.85 4.37 -3.10
CA MET A 253 -16.34 3.05 -3.50
C MET A 253 -17.65 3.09 -4.29
N ALA A 254 -18.66 3.57 -3.60
CA ALA A 254 -20.03 3.65 -4.08
C ALA A 254 -20.16 4.63 -5.26
N GLU A 255 -19.46 5.76 -5.22
CA GLU A 255 -19.44 6.74 -6.30
C GLU A 255 -18.84 6.17 -7.59
N GLU A 256 -17.69 5.49 -7.51
CA GLU A 256 -17.09 4.84 -8.68
C GLU A 256 -18.00 3.73 -9.22
N TYR A 257 -18.59 2.92 -8.33
CA TYR A 257 -19.57 1.91 -8.73
C TYR A 257 -20.77 2.54 -9.46
N ALA A 258 -21.38 3.57 -8.90
CA ALA A 258 -22.55 4.24 -9.47
C ALA A 258 -22.22 4.84 -10.85
N LYS A 259 -21.08 5.50 -10.97
CA LYS A 259 -20.58 6.05 -12.25
C LYS A 259 -20.40 4.97 -13.32
N LEU A 260 -19.76 3.85 -12.97
CA LEU A 260 -19.52 2.76 -13.91
C LEU A 260 -20.80 2.00 -14.25
N ASN A 261 -21.70 1.81 -13.28
CA ASN A 261 -22.99 1.18 -13.53
C ASN A 261 -23.84 2.06 -14.47
N ALA A 262 -23.91 3.37 -14.26
CA ALA A 262 -24.63 4.30 -15.13
C ALA A 262 -24.06 4.33 -16.57
N LEU A 263 -22.74 4.15 -16.72
CA LEU A 263 -22.10 4.03 -18.03
C LEU A 263 -22.48 2.72 -18.77
N LEU A 264 -22.62 1.62 -18.02
CA LEU A 264 -22.83 0.28 -18.60
C LEU A 264 -24.30 -0.06 -18.84
N GLN A 265 -25.20 0.39 -17.96
CA GLN A 265 -26.63 0.07 -17.99
C GLN A 265 -27.30 0.30 -19.35
N PRO A 266 -27.09 1.44 -20.04
CA PRO A 266 -27.71 1.67 -21.34
C PRO A 266 -27.28 0.67 -22.42
N LEU A 267 -26.15 0.00 -22.23
CA LEU A 267 -25.57 -0.91 -23.22
C LEU A 267 -25.97 -2.37 -23.01
N PHE A 268 -26.74 -2.67 -21.95
CA PHE A 268 -27.14 -4.05 -21.63
C PHE A 268 -28.17 -4.59 -22.62
N ALA A 269 -29.17 -3.80 -23.01
CA ALA A 269 -30.26 -4.27 -23.87
C ALA A 269 -29.76 -4.78 -25.24
N ASP A 270 -28.88 -4.03 -25.88
CA ASP A 270 -28.28 -4.43 -27.17
C ASP A 270 -27.44 -5.70 -27.02
N PHE A 271 -26.68 -5.81 -25.93
CA PHE A 271 -25.84 -6.97 -25.65
C PHE A 271 -26.65 -8.23 -25.32
N GLU A 272 -27.74 -8.10 -24.55
CA GLU A 272 -28.67 -9.18 -24.24
C GLU A 272 -29.35 -9.69 -25.52
N THR A 273 -29.80 -8.77 -26.38
CA THR A 273 -30.41 -9.09 -27.67
C THR A 273 -29.44 -9.84 -28.58
N ALA A 274 -28.20 -9.33 -28.72
CA ALA A 274 -27.16 -9.97 -29.51
C ALA A 274 -26.78 -11.38 -29.01
N ARG A 275 -27.02 -11.67 -27.72
CA ARG A 275 -26.76 -12.98 -27.09
C ARG A 275 -28.00 -13.84 -26.85
N GLN A 276 -29.17 -13.41 -27.30
CA GLN A 276 -30.44 -14.12 -27.07
C GLN A 276 -30.68 -14.38 -25.57
N MET A 277 -30.31 -13.42 -24.72
CA MET A 277 -30.49 -13.48 -23.28
C MET A 277 -31.83 -12.87 -22.88
N ALA A 278 -32.34 -13.25 -21.71
CA ALA A 278 -33.55 -12.63 -21.17
C ALA A 278 -33.31 -11.12 -20.93
N PRO A 279 -34.25 -10.24 -21.34
CA PRO A 279 -34.13 -8.80 -21.08
C PRO A 279 -33.98 -8.48 -19.59
N GLY A 280 -33.05 -7.60 -19.24
CA GLY A 280 -32.76 -7.17 -17.86
C GLY A 280 -32.07 -8.25 -17.00
N SER A 281 -31.53 -9.29 -17.62
CA SER A 281 -30.79 -10.36 -16.95
C SER A 281 -29.38 -9.94 -16.53
N LEU A 282 -28.81 -8.85 -17.05
CA LEU A 282 -27.45 -8.43 -16.70
C LEU A 282 -27.39 -7.47 -15.52
N VAL A 283 -26.32 -7.61 -14.72
CA VAL A 283 -25.96 -6.67 -13.66
C VAL A 283 -24.44 -6.46 -13.62
N PHE A 284 -24.00 -5.22 -13.40
CA PHE A 284 -22.59 -4.93 -13.16
C PHE A 284 -22.17 -5.37 -11.75
N THR A 285 -21.08 -6.11 -11.64
CA THR A 285 -20.62 -6.65 -10.35
C THR A 285 -19.75 -5.69 -9.53
N GLY A 286 -19.44 -4.51 -10.08
CA GLY A 286 -18.47 -3.59 -9.48
C GLY A 286 -17.01 -3.87 -9.82
N HIS A 287 -16.68 -4.99 -10.50
CA HIS A 287 -15.30 -5.28 -10.86
C HIS A 287 -14.93 -4.69 -12.21
N ARG A 288 -13.86 -3.90 -12.19
CA ARG A 288 -13.19 -3.34 -13.36
C ARG A 288 -11.73 -3.76 -13.35
N ARG A 289 -11.19 -4.10 -14.51
CA ARG A 289 -9.76 -4.35 -14.72
C ARG A 289 -9.27 -3.61 -15.95
N ILE A 290 -7.95 -3.43 -16.06
CA ILE A 290 -7.30 -2.92 -17.26
C ILE A 290 -6.55 -4.09 -17.90
N LYS A 291 -6.86 -4.39 -19.17
CA LYS A 291 -6.18 -5.41 -19.98
C LYS A 291 -5.80 -4.78 -21.31
N ASN A 292 -4.52 -4.87 -21.69
CA ASN A 292 -3.98 -4.26 -22.92
C ASN A 292 -4.37 -2.77 -23.07
N LYS A 293 -4.18 -1.98 -21.99
CA LYS A 293 -4.55 -0.55 -21.91
C LYS A 293 -6.05 -0.23 -22.07
N ARG A 294 -6.94 -1.23 -22.14
CA ARG A 294 -8.39 -1.06 -22.23
C ARG A 294 -9.07 -1.50 -20.92
N ALA A 295 -10.12 -0.78 -20.53
CA ALA A 295 -10.95 -1.18 -19.39
C ALA A 295 -11.85 -2.36 -19.78
N ILE A 296 -11.95 -3.33 -18.88
CA ILE A 296 -12.86 -4.47 -18.97
C ILE A 296 -13.68 -4.54 -17.68
N TYR A 297 -14.94 -4.95 -17.79
CA TYR A 297 -15.94 -4.92 -16.74
C TYR A 297 -16.52 -6.32 -16.55
N GLU A 298 -16.72 -6.75 -15.30
CA GLU A 298 -17.35 -8.03 -14.97
C GLU A 298 -18.86 -7.81 -14.80
N LEU A 299 -19.65 -8.46 -15.67
CA LEU A 299 -21.10 -8.55 -15.57
C LEU A 299 -21.49 -9.92 -15.01
N MET A 300 -22.66 -9.98 -14.40
CA MET A 300 -23.29 -11.22 -13.99
C MET A 300 -24.66 -11.36 -14.64
N VAL A 301 -24.97 -12.58 -15.06
CA VAL A 301 -26.31 -12.97 -15.49
C VAL A 301 -27.14 -13.38 -14.27
N LYS A 302 -28.24 -12.68 -14.02
CA LYS A 302 -29.23 -12.97 -12.98
C LYS A 302 -29.83 -14.36 -13.23
N GLY A 303 -30.10 -15.10 -12.15
CA GLY A 303 -30.54 -16.50 -12.22
C GLY A 303 -29.38 -17.49 -12.30
N THR A 304 -28.61 -17.50 -13.41
CA THR A 304 -27.51 -18.47 -13.60
C THR A 304 -26.26 -18.12 -12.79
N LYS A 305 -26.14 -16.86 -12.34
CA LYS A 305 -24.96 -16.30 -11.67
C LYS A 305 -23.67 -16.43 -12.49
N GLN A 306 -23.79 -16.61 -13.81
CA GLN A 306 -22.66 -16.68 -14.72
C GLN A 306 -21.95 -15.33 -14.79
N LEU A 307 -20.61 -15.35 -14.75
CA LEU A 307 -19.79 -14.15 -14.88
C LEU A 307 -19.29 -13.98 -16.30
N LEU A 308 -19.50 -12.81 -16.87
CA LEU A 308 -19.04 -12.40 -18.19
C LEU A 308 -18.08 -11.22 -18.06
N TRP A 309 -17.08 -11.14 -18.92
CA TRP A 309 -16.19 -9.97 -18.98
C TRP A 309 -16.42 -9.25 -20.30
N VAL A 310 -16.67 -7.95 -20.23
CA VAL A 310 -16.98 -7.13 -21.41
C VAL A 310 -16.06 -5.92 -21.49
N ARG A 311 -15.92 -5.37 -22.69
CA ARG A 311 -15.31 -4.05 -22.94
C ARG A 311 -16.30 -3.18 -23.70
N ILE A 312 -16.18 -1.87 -23.54
CA ILE A 312 -16.92 -0.90 -24.37
C ILE A 312 -16.12 -0.65 -25.64
N GLU A 313 -16.75 -0.77 -26.80
CA GLU A 313 -16.18 -0.48 -28.11
C GLU A 313 -17.22 0.22 -29.00
N LYS A 314 -16.95 1.46 -29.41
CA LYS A 314 -17.87 2.30 -30.20
C LYS A 314 -19.32 2.30 -29.66
N ASN A 315 -19.47 2.41 -28.35
CA ASN A 315 -20.75 2.39 -27.63
C ASN A 315 -21.49 1.03 -27.58
N TYR A 316 -20.80 -0.08 -27.85
CA TYR A 316 -21.35 -1.43 -27.66
C TYR A 316 -20.52 -2.23 -26.65
N LEU A 317 -21.16 -3.18 -25.97
CA LEU A 317 -20.44 -4.16 -25.16
C LEU A 317 -19.95 -5.31 -26.04
N ILE A 318 -18.67 -5.61 -25.92
CA ILE A 318 -18.04 -6.76 -26.58
C ILE A 318 -17.48 -7.68 -25.51
N GLU A 319 -17.86 -8.96 -25.57
CA GLU A 319 -17.29 -9.95 -24.65
C GLU A 319 -15.79 -10.15 -24.90
N VAL A 320 -15.05 -10.29 -23.82
CA VAL A 320 -13.63 -10.58 -23.83
C VAL A 320 -13.33 -11.81 -22.99
N LYS A 321 -12.23 -12.49 -23.33
CA LYS A 321 -11.72 -13.59 -22.50
C LYS A 321 -11.45 -13.11 -21.08
N SER A 322 -11.98 -13.87 -20.12
CA SER A 322 -11.77 -13.66 -18.69
C SER A 322 -10.30 -13.38 -18.37
N PRO A 323 -9.99 -12.35 -17.57
CA PRO A 323 -8.62 -12.05 -17.17
C PRO A 323 -8.06 -13.16 -16.27
N SER A 324 -6.74 -13.29 -16.23
CA SER A 324 -6.06 -14.24 -15.35
C SER A 324 -6.41 -13.95 -13.88
N LYS A 325 -6.58 -15.01 -13.07
CA LYS A 325 -7.02 -14.91 -11.66
C LYS A 325 -8.37 -14.19 -11.48
N ALA A 326 -9.27 -14.24 -12.46
CA ALA A 326 -10.66 -13.88 -12.23
C ALA A 326 -11.33 -14.94 -11.34
N SER A 327 -12.26 -14.50 -10.49
CA SER A 327 -13.08 -15.43 -9.71
C SER A 327 -13.95 -16.25 -10.65
N LYS A 328 -14.08 -17.55 -10.39
CA LYS A 328 -15.08 -18.41 -11.03
C LYS A 328 -16.34 -18.57 -10.15
N ALA A 329 -16.29 -18.13 -8.91
CA ALA A 329 -17.41 -18.20 -7.98
C ALA A 329 -18.38 -17.04 -8.23
N ALA A 330 -19.69 -17.35 -8.19
CA ALA A 330 -20.77 -16.38 -8.24
C ALA A 330 -20.59 -15.24 -7.23
N ARG A 331 -20.97 -14.01 -7.60
CA ARG A 331 -20.93 -12.86 -6.67
C ARG A 331 -22.28 -12.70 -5.97
N ASP A 332 -22.25 -12.08 -4.81
CA ASP A 332 -23.42 -11.54 -4.12
C ASP A 332 -23.55 -10.07 -4.56
N THR A 333 -24.63 -9.72 -5.27
CA THR A 333 -24.81 -8.40 -5.91
C THR A 333 -25.56 -7.38 -5.05
N ASP A 334 -25.99 -7.75 -3.84
CA ASP A 334 -26.76 -6.84 -2.98
C ASP A 334 -25.88 -5.85 -2.21
N LYS A 335 -24.54 -5.87 -2.41
CA LYS A 335 -23.58 -4.93 -1.79
C LYS A 335 -22.44 -4.54 -2.75
N PRO A 336 -22.03 -3.26 -2.80
CA PRO A 336 -20.78 -2.86 -3.46
C PRO A 336 -19.61 -3.66 -2.88
N ASN A 337 -18.82 -4.31 -3.73
CA ASN A 337 -17.83 -5.27 -3.24
C ASN A 337 -16.71 -4.59 -2.46
N LYS A 338 -16.52 -4.96 -1.18
CA LYS A 338 -15.33 -4.60 -0.40
C LYS A 338 -14.11 -5.35 -0.98
N PRO A 339 -12.92 -4.74 -1.07
CA PRO A 339 -11.71 -5.49 -1.44
C PRO A 339 -11.53 -6.68 -0.51
N GLN A 340 -11.28 -7.87 -1.08
CA GLN A 340 -10.93 -9.07 -0.30
C GLN A 340 -9.79 -8.74 0.67
N LYS A 341 -10.04 -8.89 1.97
CA LYS A 341 -8.96 -9.06 2.96
C LYS A 341 -8.13 -10.27 2.52
N PRO A 342 -6.80 -10.25 2.68
CA PRO A 342 -6.01 -11.48 2.62
C PRO A 342 -6.66 -12.48 3.59
N SER A 343 -7.01 -13.64 3.07
CA SER A 343 -7.67 -14.74 3.78
C SER A 343 -7.08 -14.93 5.17
N GLN A 344 -7.83 -14.54 6.21
CA GLN A 344 -7.67 -15.10 7.53
C GLN A 344 -8.34 -16.48 7.48
N LYS A 345 -7.53 -17.52 7.54
CA LYS A 345 -8.00 -18.86 7.93
C LYS A 345 -8.84 -18.71 9.22
N PRO A 346 -9.90 -19.52 9.41
CA PRO A 346 -10.71 -19.48 10.63
C PRO A 346 -9.77 -19.63 11.84
N LYS A 347 -9.93 -18.73 12.82
CA LYS A 347 -9.33 -18.88 14.13
C LYS A 347 -10.03 -20.06 14.82
N ASP A 348 -9.26 -21.04 15.27
CA ASP A 348 -9.73 -22.00 16.27
C ASP A 348 -10.24 -21.23 17.50
N LYS A 349 -11.43 -21.62 17.97
CA LYS A 349 -12.07 -21.07 19.17
C LYS A 349 -11.14 -21.24 20.38
N PRO A 350 -10.97 -20.22 21.24
CA PRO A 350 -10.56 -20.45 22.61
C PRO A 350 -11.78 -20.97 23.40
N SER A 351 -11.66 -22.16 23.98
CA SER A 351 -12.61 -22.64 24.99
C SER A 351 -12.16 -22.12 26.36
N ASP A 352 -12.90 -21.15 26.90
CA ASP A 352 -12.91 -20.86 28.33
C ASP A 352 -13.92 -21.79 29.02
N LYS A 353 -13.49 -22.55 30.03
CA LYS A 353 -13.98 -22.36 31.42
C LYS A 353 -13.24 -23.25 32.44
N PRO A 354 -13.27 -22.86 33.74
CA PRO A 354 -12.28 -23.17 34.77
C PRO A 354 -12.75 -24.19 35.81
N GLY A 355 -11.83 -24.71 36.63
CA GLY A 355 -12.13 -25.48 37.85
C GLY A 355 -10.88 -25.74 38.70
N ASP A 356 -10.96 -25.36 39.97
CA ASP A 356 -9.94 -25.36 41.03
C ASP A 356 -9.39 -26.75 41.47
N LYS A 357 -8.07 -26.77 41.76
CA LYS A 357 -7.26 -27.33 42.89
C LYS A 357 -7.80 -28.46 43.82
N PRO A 358 -6.95 -29.04 44.73
CA PRO A 358 -5.53 -29.47 44.71
C PRO A 358 -5.33 -30.88 45.38
N SER A 359 -4.09 -31.41 45.48
CA SER A 359 -3.55 -32.20 46.64
C SER A 359 -2.52 -33.29 46.26
N ASP A 360 -1.35 -33.15 46.89
CA ASP A 360 -0.45 -34.14 47.54
C ASP A 360 0.24 -35.31 46.79
N ASN A 361 1.57 -35.30 46.98
CA ASN A 361 2.60 -36.34 46.79
C ASN A 361 2.46 -37.49 47.81
N PRO A 362 3.35 -38.51 47.89
CA PRO A 362 4.22 -39.21 46.90
C PRO A 362 4.15 -40.76 47.08
N SER A 363 4.79 -41.57 46.22
CA SER A 363 5.48 -42.84 46.58
C SER A 363 6.03 -43.58 45.35
N GLY A 364 7.26 -44.07 45.47
CA GLY A 364 8.03 -44.62 44.36
C GLY A 364 7.93 -46.13 44.13
N LYS A 365 8.66 -46.56 43.09
CA LYS A 365 9.35 -47.87 42.98
C LYS A 365 10.12 -47.93 41.65
N ASP A 366 11.44 -47.83 41.74
CA ASP A 366 12.39 -48.51 40.84
C ASP A 366 12.58 -49.98 41.33
N PRO A 367 13.40 -50.87 40.72
CA PRO A 367 14.12 -50.84 39.42
C PRO A 367 14.03 -52.18 38.62
N LYS A 368 14.50 -52.20 37.36
CA LYS A 368 15.24 -53.28 36.65
C LYS A 368 15.28 -52.93 35.14
N GLY A 369 16.38 -53.01 34.40
CA GLY A 369 17.75 -53.42 34.67
C GLY A 369 18.62 -53.22 33.42
N GLN A 370 19.90 -52.93 33.67
CA GLN A 370 21.13 -53.37 32.98
C GLN A 370 21.21 -53.43 31.44
N GLY A 371 22.27 -52.79 30.93
CA GLY A 371 22.85 -53.11 29.62
C GLY A 371 23.86 -52.08 29.08
N GLU A 372 24.91 -51.76 29.84
CA GLU A 372 26.12 -51.12 29.28
C GLU A 372 27.01 -52.19 28.64
N ALA A 373 27.51 -51.92 27.43
CA ALA A 373 28.72 -52.55 26.89
C ALA A 373 29.47 -51.50 26.07
N GLU A 374 30.55 -51.00 26.65
CA GLU A 374 31.58 -50.17 26.03
C GLU A 374 32.76 -51.07 25.58
N ILE A 375 33.67 -50.51 24.76
CA ILE A 375 35.08 -50.91 24.47
C ILE A 375 35.24 -51.76 23.17
N LYS A 376 36.06 -51.44 22.15
CA LYS A 376 37.07 -50.38 21.85
C LYS A 376 37.54 -50.51 20.34
N PRO A 377 38.55 -49.75 19.85
CA PRO A 377 38.60 -49.18 18.49
C PRO A 377 39.64 -49.83 17.54
N LYS A 378 39.73 -49.31 16.30
CA LYS A 378 40.97 -48.85 15.63
C LYS A 378 40.67 -48.41 14.17
N GLY A 379 41.26 -47.28 13.76
CA GLY A 379 41.22 -46.75 12.39
C GLY A 379 41.35 -45.25 12.38
#